data_AF-A0A959KZ68-F1
#
_entry.id   AF-A0A959KZ68-F1
#
_cell.length_a   1.000
_cell.length_b   1.000
_cell.length_c   1.000
_cell.angle_alpha   90.00
_cell.angle_beta   90.00
_cell.angle_gamma   90.00
#
_symmetry.space_group_name_H-M   'P 1'
#
loop_
_entity.id
_entity.type
_entity.pdbx_description
1 polymer ?
#
loop_
_entity_poly.entity_id
_entity_poly.type
_entity_poly.pdbx_seq_one_letter_code
_entity_poly.pdbx_strand_id
1 'polypeptide(L)'
;MQRISSPDSGNIYLGNADLILSFNQQMFSSPTLNKVGLTPQAYCTFMPQNESTVNNLVTQTNYYNSTSGIIEDNLLIINLNGPTPSDSIVFGTRVAKIDSQISFHRLGRFMISGVNNTNGDPDLRWKTLGTGLKTKFFTLDSIAPFHSFPIELSTEKNTCPDYLEINDPTIPSGSYQVLLDLSVSGMINTPDMVTLRAGVSVELQPDFSIQTGGTLQIQIGGCQ
;
A
#
# COMPACT_ATOMS: atom_id res chain seq x y z
N MET A 1 -7.42 2.34 0.56
CA MET A 1 -6.47 1.95 -0.52
C MET A 1 -6.21 0.46 -0.40
N GLN A 2 -6.54 -0.35 -1.43
CA GLN A 2 -6.35 -1.80 -1.36
C GLN A 2 -4.85 -2.15 -1.30
N ARG A 3 -4.46 -2.95 -0.30
CA ARG A 3 -3.09 -3.44 -0.11
C ARG A 3 -2.95 -4.81 -0.79
N ILE A 4 -1.73 -5.09 -1.25
CA ILE A 4 -1.29 -6.42 -1.68
C ILE A 4 -0.12 -6.80 -0.78
N SER A 5 -0.14 -8.01 -0.23
CA SER A 5 0.96 -8.58 0.54
C SER A 5 1.56 -9.79 -0.19
N SER A 6 2.81 -10.10 0.17
CA SER A 6 3.45 -11.38 -0.10
C SER A 6 3.55 -12.14 1.23
N PRO A 7 3.34 -13.47 1.26
CA PRO A 7 3.57 -14.28 2.45
C PRO A 7 5.06 -14.43 2.80
N ASP A 8 5.97 -14.03 1.91
CA ASP A 8 7.42 -14.15 2.13
C ASP A 8 7.89 -13.17 3.22
N SER A 9 8.54 -13.70 4.26
CA SER A 9 9.04 -12.92 5.41
C SER A 9 10.40 -12.25 5.17
N GLY A 10 10.96 -12.37 3.96
CA GLY A 10 12.27 -11.86 3.58
C GLY A 10 12.23 -10.63 2.68
N ASN A 11 13.40 -10.07 2.39
CA ASN A 11 13.53 -9.01 1.38
C ASN A 11 13.15 -9.57 0.01
N ILE A 12 12.31 -8.83 -0.72
CA ILE A 12 12.02 -9.07 -2.12
C ILE A 12 12.98 -8.23 -2.96
N TYR A 13 13.61 -8.84 -3.96
CA TYR A 13 14.49 -8.15 -4.90
C TYR A 13 13.72 -7.98 -6.21
N LEU A 14 13.06 -6.83 -6.36
CA LEU A 14 12.03 -6.62 -7.37
C LEU A 14 12.59 -6.77 -8.79
N GLY A 15 12.09 -7.75 -9.54
CA GLY A 15 12.34 -7.93 -10.96
C GLY A 15 11.31 -7.18 -11.83
N ASN A 16 10.79 -7.86 -12.84
CA ASN A 16 9.68 -7.37 -13.65
C ASN A 16 8.38 -7.36 -12.85
N ALA A 17 7.43 -6.50 -13.24
CA ALA A 17 6.08 -6.55 -12.71
C ALA A 17 5.05 -6.03 -13.72
N ASP A 18 3.87 -6.62 -13.66
CA ASP A 18 2.67 -6.10 -14.32
C ASP A 18 1.74 -5.61 -13.21
N LEU A 19 1.44 -4.32 -13.15
CA LEU A 19 0.53 -3.75 -12.16
C LEU A 19 -0.80 -3.44 -12.86
N ILE A 20 -1.83 -4.22 -12.53
CA ILE A 20 -3.13 -4.17 -13.20
C ILE A 20 -4.19 -3.68 -12.22
N LEU A 21 -4.84 -2.57 -12.54
CA LEU A 21 -5.99 -2.07 -11.81
C LEU A 21 -7.22 -2.02 -12.71
N SER A 22 -8.37 -2.49 -12.23
CA SER A 22 -9.65 -2.15 -12.86
C SER A 22 -10.11 -0.77 -12.42
N PHE A 23 -10.86 -0.09 -13.28
CA PHE A 23 -11.50 1.18 -12.96
C PHE A 23 -12.87 1.31 -13.64
N ASN A 24 -13.73 2.17 -13.12
CA ASN A 24 -15.00 2.50 -13.75
C ASN A 24 -14.80 3.44 -14.94
N GLN A 25 -14.69 2.86 -16.14
CA GLN A 25 -14.41 3.63 -17.37
C GLN A 25 -15.50 4.67 -17.70
N GLN A 26 -16.75 4.49 -17.26
CA GLN A 26 -17.85 5.44 -17.52
C GLN A 26 -17.59 6.82 -16.90
N MET A 27 -16.70 6.88 -15.90
CA MET A 27 -16.28 8.10 -15.21
C MET A 27 -15.30 8.97 -16.03
N PHE A 28 -14.89 8.49 -17.21
CA PHE A 28 -13.86 9.11 -18.01
C PHE A 28 -14.27 9.23 -19.49
N SER A 29 -13.89 10.34 -20.11
CA SER A 29 -14.01 10.59 -21.55
C SER A 29 -12.62 10.52 -22.18
N SER A 30 -12.39 9.52 -23.03
CA SER A 30 -11.08 9.28 -23.68
C SER A 30 -9.90 9.27 -22.69
N PRO A 31 -9.91 8.40 -21.67
CA PRO A 31 -8.88 8.41 -20.64
C PRO A 31 -7.50 8.07 -21.21
N THR A 32 -6.47 8.72 -20.68
CA THR A 32 -5.07 8.36 -20.92
C THR A 32 -4.37 8.16 -19.57
N LEU A 33 -3.46 7.19 -19.50
CA LEU A 33 -2.65 6.92 -18.32
C LEU A 33 -1.26 7.51 -18.51
N ASN A 34 -0.92 8.50 -17.69
CA ASN A 34 0.36 9.20 -17.78
C ASN A 34 1.13 9.05 -16.47
N LYS A 35 2.43 8.79 -16.58
CA LYS A 35 3.35 8.90 -15.44
C LYS A 35 3.53 10.36 -15.07
N VAL A 36 3.47 10.67 -13.78
CA VAL A 36 3.61 12.04 -13.26
C VAL A 36 5.09 12.34 -12.99
N GLY A 37 5.52 13.52 -13.43
CA GLY A 37 6.90 13.98 -13.31
C GLY A 37 7.78 13.59 -14.49
N LEU A 38 8.97 14.20 -14.55
CA LEU A 38 10.01 13.86 -15.52
C LEU A 38 11.22 13.19 -14.85
N THR A 39 11.31 13.27 -13.52
CA THR A 39 12.44 12.76 -12.74
C THR A 39 11.97 11.85 -11.61
N PRO A 40 12.78 10.84 -11.22
CA PRO A 40 12.38 9.87 -10.21
C PRO A 40 12.31 10.43 -8.79
N GLN A 41 13.10 11.46 -8.47
CA GLN A 41 13.44 11.88 -7.10
C GLN A 41 12.24 12.24 -6.21
N ALA A 42 11.11 12.65 -6.81
CA ALA A 42 9.90 13.01 -6.06
C ALA A 42 8.90 11.84 -5.92
N TYR A 43 9.01 10.79 -6.74
CA TYR A 43 7.95 9.81 -6.92
C TYR A 43 8.40 8.34 -6.80
N CYS A 44 9.65 8.05 -7.10
CA CYS A 44 10.26 6.73 -6.92
C CYS A 44 11.17 6.74 -5.69
N THR A 45 10.90 5.84 -4.74
CA THR A 45 11.66 5.74 -3.48
C THR A 45 12.32 4.38 -3.29
N PHE A 46 12.39 3.57 -4.35
CA PHE A 46 13.14 2.32 -4.29
C PHE A 46 14.60 2.55 -3.93
N MET A 47 15.13 1.62 -3.14
CA MET A 47 16.53 1.60 -2.71
C MET A 47 17.11 0.21 -2.97
N PRO A 48 18.38 0.11 -3.36
CA PRO A 48 19.06 -1.16 -3.53
C PRO A 48 19.58 -1.71 -2.19
N GLN A 49 20.20 -2.88 -2.21
CA GLN A 49 20.81 -3.45 -1.01
C GLN A 49 22.01 -2.63 -0.50
N ASN A 50 22.88 -2.19 -1.42
CA ASN A 50 24.08 -1.42 -1.12
C ASN A 50 23.78 0.07 -1.32
N GLU A 51 23.14 0.66 -0.33
CA GLU A 51 22.65 2.03 -0.40
C GLU A 51 23.79 3.06 -0.46
N SER A 52 23.61 4.07 -1.30
CA SER A 52 24.41 5.29 -1.35
C SER A 52 23.63 6.33 -2.16
N THR A 53 23.98 7.62 -2.06
CA THR A 53 23.31 8.66 -2.87
C THR A 53 23.29 8.33 -4.36
N VAL A 54 24.40 7.77 -4.87
CA VAL A 54 24.54 7.38 -6.29
C VAL A 54 23.72 6.13 -6.60
N ASN A 55 23.85 5.06 -5.80
CA ASN A 55 23.16 3.81 -6.06
C ASN A 55 21.63 3.97 -5.95
N ASN A 56 21.17 4.77 -4.99
CA ASN A 56 19.75 5.09 -4.80
C ASN A 56 19.22 5.83 -6.03
N LEU A 57 19.93 6.87 -6.51
CA LEU A 57 19.53 7.61 -7.70
C LEU A 57 19.50 6.74 -8.96
N VAL A 58 20.51 5.89 -9.17
CA VAL A 58 20.56 4.97 -10.33
C VAL A 58 19.43 3.96 -10.27
N THR A 59 19.18 3.35 -9.11
CA THR A 59 18.08 2.41 -8.90
C THR A 59 16.75 3.08 -9.22
N GLN A 60 16.47 4.22 -8.60
CA GLN A 60 15.22 4.96 -8.83
C GLN A 60 15.07 5.38 -10.30
N THR A 61 16.15 5.83 -10.95
CA THR A 61 16.13 6.20 -12.37
C THR A 61 15.80 5.01 -13.25
N ASN A 62 16.40 3.84 -13.00
CA ASN A 62 16.14 2.63 -13.77
C ASN A 62 14.67 2.23 -13.69
N TYR A 63 14.14 2.03 -12.48
CA TYR A 63 12.75 1.60 -12.30
C TYR A 63 11.75 2.66 -12.77
N TYR A 64 12.00 3.94 -12.50
CA TYR A 64 11.12 5.00 -12.97
C TYR A 64 11.09 5.06 -14.50
N ASN A 65 12.23 4.98 -15.18
CA ASN A 65 12.29 5.08 -16.65
C ASN A 65 11.84 3.81 -17.36
N SER A 66 11.94 2.65 -16.72
CA SER A 66 11.52 1.37 -17.30
C SER A 66 10.05 1.04 -17.08
N THR A 67 9.25 2.03 -16.66
CA THR A 67 7.79 1.91 -16.57
C THR A 67 7.08 2.50 -17.78
N SER A 68 6.04 1.81 -18.21
CA SER A 68 5.07 2.29 -19.19
C SER A 68 3.65 2.10 -18.65
N GLY A 69 2.74 2.98 -19.05
CA GLY A 69 1.33 2.92 -18.68
C GLY A 69 0.47 2.90 -19.93
N ILE A 70 -0.50 1.99 -19.99
CA ILE A 70 -1.54 1.96 -21.02
C ILE A 70 -2.92 1.74 -20.38
N ILE A 71 -3.96 2.08 -21.13
CA ILE A 71 -5.35 1.77 -20.78
C ILE A 71 -5.87 0.83 -21.86
N GLU A 72 -6.43 -0.29 -21.44
CA GLU A 72 -7.10 -1.26 -22.31
C GLU A 72 -8.44 -1.60 -21.67
N ASP A 73 -9.53 -1.25 -22.35
CA ASP A 73 -10.90 -1.28 -21.82
C ASP A 73 -11.01 -0.58 -20.44
N ASN A 74 -11.38 -1.34 -19.41
CA ASN A 74 -11.53 -0.89 -18.04
C ASN A 74 -10.31 -1.23 -17.16
N LEU A 75 -9.16 -1.49 -17.78
CA LEU A 75 -7.90 -1.82 -17.10
C LEU A 75 -6.86 -0.72 -17.28
N LEU A 76 -6.24 -0.35 -16.17
CA LEU A 76 -4.99 0.39 -16.12
C LEU A 76 -3.87 -0.64 -16.03
N ILE A 77 -2.95 -0.58 -16.98
CA ILE A 77 -1.84 -1.52 -17.08
C ILE A 77 -0.56 -0.71 -16.94
N ILE A 78 0.18 -0.95 -15.87
CA ILE A 78 1.51 -0.38 -15.66
C ILE A 78 2.51 -1.53 -15.74
N ASN A 79 3.27 -1.58 -16.84
CA ASN A 79 4.33 -2.57 -17.02
C ASN A 79 5.64 -2.00 -16.47
N LEU A 80 6.32 -2.79 -15.65
CA LEU A 80 7.64 -2.50 -15.13
C LEU A 80 8.64 -3.53 -15.68
N ASN A 81 9.63 -3.05 -16.41
CA ASN A 81 10.78 -3.85 -16.82
C ASN A 81 11.92 -3.64 -15.81
N GLY A 82 12.06 -4.56 -14.88
CA GLY A 82 13.12 -4.53 -13.88
C GLY A 82 14.51 -4.73 -14.49
N PRO A 83 15.58 -4.34 -13.76
CA PRO A 83 16.95 -4.58 -14.19
C PRO A 83 17.25 -6.09 -14.26
N THR A 84 18.08 -6.48 -15.24
CA THR A 84 18.66 -7.82 -15.34
C THR A 84 20.13 -7.75 -14.91
N PRO A 85 20.47 -8.08 -13.65
CA PRO A 85 21.83 -7.96 -13.15
C PRO A 85 22.76 -8.99 -13.79
N SER A 86 23.91 -8.54 -14.29
CA SER A 86 24.96 -9.38 -14.85
C SER A 86 25.86 -10.04 -13.80
N ASP A 87 25.94 -9.41 -12.62
CA ASP A 87 26.86 -9.77 -11.54
C ASP A 87 26.34 -9.25 -10.20
N SER A 88 26.99 -9.65 -9.10
CA SER A 88 26.58 -9.31 -7.74
C SER A 88 26.73 -7.82 -7.41
N ILE A 89 27.62 -7.09 -8.10
CA ILE A 89 27.76 -5.64 -7.90
C ILE A 89 26.54 -4.94 -8.49
N VAL A 90 26.17 -5.28 -9.72
CA VAL A 90 24.97 -4.75 -10.38
C VAL A 90 23.72 -5.12 -9.60
N PHE A 91 23.61 -6.36 -9.13
CA PHE A 91 22.51 -6.79 -8.26
C PHE A 91 22.42 -5.89 -7.02
N GLY A 92 23.50 -5.81 -6.24
CA GLY A 92 23.50 -5.10 -4.97
C GLY A 92 23.32 -3.59 -5.09
N THR A 93 23.61 -2.98 -6.25
CA THR A 93 23.59 -1.52 -6.42
C THR A 93 22.46 -0.99 -7.30
N ARG A 94 21.73 -1.86 -8.02
CA ARG A 94 20.72 -1.42 -9.01
C ARG A 94 19.37 -2.11 -8.91
N VAL A 95 19.25 -3.23 -8.18
CA VAL A 95 17.99 -3.95 -7.97
C VAL A 95 17.31 -3.39 -6.72
N ALA A 96 16.02 -3.05 -6.81
CA ALA A 96 15.25 -2.55 -5.69
C ALA A 96 15.02 -3.65 -4.65
N LYS A 97 15.44 -3.40 -3.40
CA LYS A 97 15.18 -4.21 -2.23
C LYS A 97 13.89 -3.70 -1.57
N ILE A 98 12.85 -4.51 -1.61
CA ILE A 98 11.58 -4.27 -0.93
C ILE A 98 11.62 -5.06 0.39
N ASP A 99 11.74 -4.34 1.49
CA ASP A 99 11.78 -4.89 2.85
C ASP A 99 10.47 -4.62 3.60
N SER A 100 10.44 -4.89 4.90
CA SER A 100 9.24 -4.77 5.74
C SER A 100 8.82 -3.32 6.06
N GLN A 101 9.52 -2.31 5.53
CA GLN A 101 9.15 -0.91 5.75
C GLN A 101 7.88 -0.52 4.97
N ILE A 102 6.76 -0.53 5.69
CA ILE A 102 5.44 -0.16 5.15
C ILE A 102 5.48 1.26 4.55
N SER A 103 4.88 1.40 3.36
CA SER A 103 4.70 2.69 2.67
C SER A 103 5.99 3.42 2.27
N PHE A 104 7.14 2.75 2.38
CA PHE A 104 8.43 3.32 1.99
C PHE A 104 8.71 3.11 0.50
N HIS A 105 8.39 1.93 -0.02
CA HIS A 105 8.74 1.51 -1.38
C HIS A 105 7.72 2.00 -2.40
N ARG A 106 8.12 2.92 -3.28
CA ARG A 106 7.24 3.49 -4.31
C ARG A 106 7.92 3.45 -5.67
N LEU A 107 7.18 2.97 -6.67
CA LEU A 107 7.62 2.95 -8.06
C LEU A 107 7.47 4.33 -8.72
N GLY A 108 6.36 5.01 -8.46
CA GLY A 108 6.04 6.28 -9.10
C GLY A 108 4.62 6.75 -8.78
N ARG A 109 4.23 7.83 -9.44
CA ARG A 109 2.85 8.34 -9.43
C ARG A 109 2.32 8.33 -10.86
N PHE A 110 1.09 7.87 -11.02
CA PHE A 110 0.40 7.82 -12.30
C PHE A 110 -0.91 8.60 -12.21
N MET A 111 -1.33 9.18 -13.32
CA MET A 111 -2.53 9.99 -13.45
C MET A 111 -3.36 9.52 -14.63
N ILE A 112 -4.66 9.39 -14.41
CA ILE A 112 -5.64 9.11 -15.46
C ILE A 112 -6.31 10.42 -15.85
N SER A 113 -6.30 10.78 -17.13
CA SER A 113 -6.95 11.98 -17.65
C SER A 113 -8.43 11.75 -17.94
N GLY A 114 -9.17 12.83 -18.22
CA GLY A 114 -10.48 12.76 -18.83
C GLY A 114 -11.63 12.49 -17.86
N VAL A 115 -11.45 12.70 -16.55
CA VAL A 115 -12.54 12.62 -15.57
C VAL A 115 -13.70 13.52 -16.01
N ASN A 116 -14.87 12.93 -16.27
CA ASN A 116 -16.07 13.64 -16.73
C ASN A 116 -17.16 13.74 -15.66
N ASN A 117 -17.06 12.92 -14.60
CA ASN A 117 -17.93 12.94 -13.44
C ASN A 117 -17.06 13.03 -12.18
N THR A 118 -16.91 14.22 -11.62
CA THR A 118 -16.05 14.44 -10.45
C THR A 118 -16.68 13.99 -9.14
N ASN A 119 -17.97 13.62 -9.16
CA ASN A 119 -18.73 13.25 -7.96
C ASN A 119 -18.92 11.73 -7.82
N GLY A 120 -18.58 10.95 -8.84
CA GLY A 120 -18.65 9.49 -8.77
C GLY A 120 -17.32 8.85 -8.37
N ASP A 121 -17.37 7.56 -8.10
CA ASP A 121 -16.22 6.77 -7.70
C ASP A 121 -15.54 6.14 -8.93
N PRO A 122 -14.24 6.39 -9.17
CA PRO A 122 -13.49 5.73 -10.23
C PRO A 122 -13.30 4.22 -9.99
N ASP A 123 -13.68 3.67 -8.82
CA ASP A 123 -13.67 2.25 -8.47
C ASP A 123 -12.34 1.54 -8.78
N LEU A 124 -11.23 2.17 -8.37
CA LEU A 124 -9.89 1.63 -8.59
C LEU A 124 -9.64 0.39 -7.72
N ARG A 125 -9.46 -0.77 -8.35
CA ARG A 125 -9.22 -2.04 -7.64
C ARG A 125 -8.06 -2.80 -8.25
N TRP A 126 -7.25 -3.44 -7.40
CA TRP A 126 -6.21 -4.35 -7.88
C TRP A 126 -6.85 -5.60 -8.49
N LYS A 127 -6.35 -5.99 -9.66
CA LYS A 127 -6.76 -7.23 -10.31
C LYS A 127 -5.72 -8.33 -10.06
N THR A 128 -5.80 -9.02 -8.94
CA THR A 128 -4.88 -10.13 -8.58
C THR A 128 -5.44 -11.52 -8.90
N LEU A 129 -6.76 -11.64 -9.05
CA LEU A 129 -7.48 -12.90 -9.27
C LEU A 129 -8.35 -12.85 -10.54
N GLY A 130 -8.89 -14.01 -10.94
CA GLY A 130 -9.77 -14.16 -12.10
C GLY A 130 -9.04 -14.44 -13.42
N THR A 131 -9.76 -14.31 -14.53
CA THR A 131 -9.26 -14.58 -15.88
C THR A 131 -8.68 -13.33 -16.56
N GLY A 132 -7.83 -13.55 -17.57
CA GLY A 132 -7.18 -12.49 -18.35
C GLY A 132 -5.96 -11.89 -17.66
N LEU A 133 -5.65 -10.62 -17.98
CA LEU A 133 -4.54 -9.89 -17.36
C LEU A 133 -4.77 -9.71 -15.86
N LYS A 134 -3.71 -9.91 -15.08
CA LYS A 134 -3.69 -9.78 -13.61
C LYS A 134 -2.35 -9.23 -13.16
N THR A 135 -2.33 -8.60 -12.00
CA THR A 135 -1.13 -8.12 -11.35
C THR A 135 -0.18 -9.28 -11.08
N LYS A 136 1.08 -9.10 -11.43
CA LYS A 136 2.16 -10.06 -11.21
C LYS A 136 3.40 -9.29 -10.76
N PHE A 137 4.09 -9.82 -9.75
CA PHE A 137 5.42 -9.38 -9.37
C PHE A 137 6.37 -10.54 -9.54
N PHE A 138 7.60 -10.23 -9.91
CA PHE A 138 8.69 -11.18 -9.93
C PHE A 138 9.77 -10.70 -8.96
N THR A 139 10.41 -11.63 -8.28
CA THR A 139 11.63 -11.38 -7.50
C THR A 139 12.81 -12.05 -8.17
N LEU A 140 14.01 -11.57 -7.85
CA LEU A 140 15.29 -12.12 -8.25
C LEU A 140 15.93 -12.89 -7.10
N ASP A 141 16.56 -14.02 -7.38
CA ASP A 141 17.48 -14.68 -6.45
C ASP A 141 18.61 -13.73 -6.08
N SER A 142 19.11 -13.82 -4.85
CA SER A 142 20.24 -13.00 -4.37
C SER A 142 21.62 -13.55 -4.73
N ILE A 143 21.67 -14.74 -5.35
CA ILE A 143 22.90 -15.45 -5.72
C ILE A 143 22.88 -15.70 -7.23
N ALA A 144 24.05 -15.53 -7.87
CA ALA A 144 24.20 -15.79 -9.29
C ALA A 144 24.05 -17.29 -9.61
N PRO A 145 23.38 -17.65 -10.71
CA PRO A 145 22.76 -16.77 -11.70
C PRO A 145 21.38 -16.27 -11.20
N PHE A 146 21.18 -14.94 -11.16
CA PHE A 146 20.02 -14.27 -10.54
C PHE A 146 18.68 -14.64 -11.21
N HIS A 147 18.17 -15.83 -10.93
CA HIS A 147 16.93 -16.33 -11.51
C HIS A 147 15.75 -15.47 -11.07
N SER A 148 14.75 -15.36 -11.94
CA SER A 148 13.53 -14.62 -11.65
C SER A 148 12.36 -15.58 -11.48
N PHE A 149 11.57 -15.37 -10.43
CA PHE A 149 10.39 -16.19 -10.13
C PHE A 149 9.21 -15.31 -9.68
N PRO A 150 7.97 -15.72 -9.99
CA PRO A 150 6.79 -14.96 -9.61
C PRO A 150 6.59 -15.00 -8.09
N ILE A 151 6.09 -13.89 -7.55
CA ILE A 151 5.68 -13.76 -6.15
C ILE A 151 4.17 -14.06 -6.07
N GLU A 152 3.77 -14.87 -5.10
CA GLU A 152 2.36 -15.06 -4.80
C GLU A 152 1.81 -13.82 -4.10
N LEU A 153 0.75 -13.25 -4.69
CA LEU A 153 0.10 -12.06 -4.16
C LEU A 153 -1.19 -12.46 -3.48
N SER A 154 -1.32 -12.06 -2.21
CA SER A 154 -2.61 -12.09 -1.53
C SER A 154 -3.20 -10.68 -1.53
N THR A 155 -4.48 -10.59 -1.90
CA THR A 155 -5.30 -9.47 -1.45
C THR A 155 -5.79 -9.84 -0.07
N GLU A 156 -4.95 -9.62 0.93
CA GLU A 156 -5.50 -9.50 2.28
C GLU A 156 -6.52 -8.38 2.23
N LYS A 157 -7.80 -8.73 2.42
CA LYS A 157 -8.67 -7.79 3.13
C LYS A 157 -7.88 -7.51 4.40
N ASN A 158 -7.54 -6.26 4.66
CA ASN A 158 -7.29 -5.84 6.04
C ASN A 158 -8.61 -6.17 6.79
N THR A 159 -8.79 -7.40 7.24
CA THR A 159 -9.77 -7.73 8.25
C THR A 159 -9.16 -7.13 9.50
N CYS A 160 -9.54 -5.90 9.80
CA CYS A 160 -9.51 -5.48 11.19
C CYS A 160 -10.16 -6.62 11.99
N PRO A 161 -9.62 -7.01 13.14
CA PRO A 161 -10.45 -7.77 14.06
C PRO A 161 -11.71 -6.93 14.28
N ASP A 162 -12.89 -7.54 14.09
CA ASP A 162 -14.18 -6.84 14.20
C ASP A 162 -14.34 -6.17 15.59
N TYR A 163 -13.52 -6.59 16.56
CA TYR A 163 -13.42 -6.08 17.91
C TYR A 163 -11.96 -6.13 18.41
N LEU A 164 -11.52 -5.12 19.16
CA LEU A 164 -10.41 -5.29 20.09
C LEU A 164 -11.00 -5.77 21.41
N GLU A 165 -10.84 -7.05 21.74
CA GLU A 165 -11.07 -7.50 23.11
C GLU A 165 -9.90 -7.03 23.97
N ILE A 166 -10.17 -6.30 25.05
CA ILE A 166 -9.17 -5.78 26.02
C ILE A 166 -8.43 -6.91 26.78
N ASN A 167 -8.59 -8.17 26.38
CA ASN A 167 -7.92 -9.32 26.98
C ASN A 167 -6.95 -10.06 26.05
N ASP A 168 -6.56 -9.50 24.89
CA ASP A 168 -5.52 -10.11 24.05
C ASP A 168 -4.11 -9.58 24.44
N PRO A 169 -3.29 -10.36 25.18
CA PRO A 169 -1.95 -9.94 25.59
C PRO A 169 -0.91 -9.98 24.46
N THR A 170 -1.29 -10.29 23.22
CA THR A 170 -0.34 -10.54 22.11
C THR A 170 -0.21 -9.40 21.10
N ILE A 171 -0.75 -8.21 21.37
CA ILE A 171 -0.61 -7.07 20.45
C ILE A 171 0.85 -6.57 20.45
N PRO A 172 1.53 -6.52 19.29
CA PRO A 172 2.86 -5.94 19.18
C PRO A 172 2.85 -4.45 19.53
N SER A 173 3.90 -3.99 20.21
CA SER A 173 4.13 -2.57 20.46
C SER A 173 4.21 -1.79 19.13
N GLY A 174 3.34 -0.79 18.95
CA GLY A 174 3.29 0.05 17.76
C GLY A 174 2.33 1.23 17.91
N SER A 175 2.43 2.20 17.00
CA SER A 175 1.51 3.35 16.95
C SER A 175 0.34 3.04 16.03
N TYR A 176 -0.90 3.14 16.54
CA TYR A 176 -2.12 2.91 15.79
C TYR A 176 -2.89 4.22 15.65
N GLN A 177 -3.32 4.57 14.44
CA GLN A 177 -4.17 5.74 14.19
C GLN A 177 -5.58 5.28 13.88
N VAL A 178 -6.54 5.87 14.58
CA VAL A 178 -7.97 5.82 14.25
C VAL A 178 -8.33 7.17 13.63
N LEU A 179 -9.20 7.20 12.62
CA LEU A 179 -9.73 8.43 12.01
C LEU A 179 -11.25 8.43 12.19
N LEU A 180 -11.82 9.51 12.75
CA LEU A 180 -13.25 9.69 12.99
C LEU A 180 -13.58 11.14 12.69
N ASP A 181 -14.57 11.34 11.84
CA ASP A 181 -15.12 12.63 11.48
C ASP A 181 -16.44 12.82 12.21
N LEU A 182 -16.50 13.73 13.18
CA LEU A 182 -17.75 14.07 13.84
C LEU A 182 -17.81 15.56 14.21
N SER A 183 -18.98 16.16 14.02
CA SER A 183 -19.43 17.45 14.55
C SER A 183 -20.40 17.22 15.73
N VAL A 184 -20.59 18.19 16.63
CA VAL A 184 -21.48 18.21 17.83
C VAL A 184 -20.84 17.82 19.19
N SER A 185 -21.01 18.69 20.20
CA SER A 185 -20.59 18.55 21.60
C SER A 185 -21.79 18.45 22.56
N GLY A 186 -21.75 17.58 23.57
CA GLY A 186 -22.75 17.49 24.65
C GLY A 186 -22.25 16.62 25.83
N MET A 187 -22.79 16.84 27.05
CA MET A 187 -22.47 16.05 28.27
C MET A 187 -23.30 14.76 28.36
N ILE A 188 -22.72 13.69 28.92
CA ILE A 188 -23.33 12.34 29.01
C ILE A 188 -23.62 11.97 30.48
N ASN A 189 -24.85 11.51 30.76
CA ASN A 189 -25.26 10.85 32.01
C ASN A 189 -25.56 9.36 31.73
N THR A 190 -25.45 8.50 32.74
CA THR A 190 -25.71 7.05 32.64
C THR A 190 -27.18 6.73 32.29
N PRO A 191 -27.50 5.61 31.59
CA PRO A 191 -26.63 4.56 31.06
C PRO A 191 -26.46 4.72 29.54
N ASP A 192 -25.74 5.74 29.10
CA ASP A 192 -25.48 5.96 27.68
C ASP A 192 -24.08 5.46 27.28
N MET A 193 -24.01 4.85 26.09
CA MET A 193 -22.78 4.42 25.45
C MET A 193 -21.83 5.60 25.25
N VAL A 194 -20.57 5.44 25.68
CA VAL A 194 -19.52 6.43 25.40
C VAL A 194 -19.07 6.26 23.95
N THR A 195 -19.44 7.22 23.11
CA THR A 195 -18.94 7.30 21.73
C THR A 195 -17.69 8.19 21.71
N LEU A 196 -16.51 7.61 21.45
CA LEU A 196 -15.23 8.32 21.39
C LEU A 196 -15.00 8.91 19.99
N ARG A 197 -14.22 9.99 19.91
CA ARG A 197 -13.79 10.65 18.66
C ARG A 197 -12.28 10.52 18.47
N ALA A 198 -11.85 10.42 17.22
CA ALA A 198 -10.46 10.19 16.85
C ALA A 198 -9.67 11.48 16.71
N GLY A 199 -8.34 11.34 16.74
CA GLY A 199 -7.38 12.39 16.34
C GLY A 199 -6.41 12.83 17.44
N VAL A 200 -6.53 12.29 18.65
CA VAL A 200 -5.62 12.54 19.77
C VAL A 200 -5.41 11.21 20.49
N SER A 201 -4.21 10.97 21.04
CA SER A 201 -3.93 9.81 21.89
C SER A 201 -5.07 9.59 22.90
N VAL A 202 -5.57 8.36 22.99
CA VAL A 202 -6.53 8.00 24.04
C VAL A 202 -5.73 7.71 25.31
N GLU A 203 -5.61 8.71 26.17
CA GLU A 203 -5.08 8.54 27.52
C GLU A 203 -6.27 8.43 28.46
N LEU A 204 -6.48 7.24 29.05
CA LEU A 204 -7.46 7.08 30.11
C LEU A 204 -6.98 7.90 31.30
N GLN A 205 -7.79 8.84 31.76
CA GLN A 205 -7.44 9.66 32.92
C GLN A 205 -7.30 8.77 34.18
N PRO A 206 -6.44 9.13 35.15
CA PRO A 206 -6.15 8.31 36.34
C PRO A 206 -7.35 7.97 37.23
N ASP A 207 -8.47 8.68 37.04
CA ASP A 207 -9.73 8.58 37.78
C ASP A 207 -10.81 7.77 37.04
N PHE A 208 -10.48 7.12 35.92
CA PHE A 208 -11.37 6.17 35.27
C PHE A 208 -11.56 4.92 36.14
N SER A 209 -12.76 4.74 36.71
CA SER A 209 -13.14 3.53 37.44
C SER A 209 -14.30 2.83 36.73
N ILE A 210 -14.09 1.58 36.35
CA ILE A 210 -15.16 0.69 35.93
C ILE A 210 -15.77 0.11 37.20
N GLN A 211 -17.09 0.25 37.39
CA GLN A 211 -17.76 -0.48 38.47
C GLN A 211 -17.59 -1.98 38.25
N THR A 212 -17.33 -2.72 39.32
CA THR A 212 -17.06 -4.17 39.29
C THR A 212 -18.11 -4.90 38.43
N GLY A 213 -17.71 -5.39 37.26
CA GLY A 213 -18.58 -6.09 36.30
C GLY A 213 -18.89 -5.35 35.00
N GLY A 214 -18.43 -4.10 34.80
CA GLY A 214 -18.58 -3.40 33.52
C GLY A 214 -17.61 -3.91 32.45
N THR A 215 -18.07 -4.00 31.20
CA THR A 215 -17.22 -4.28 30.03
C THR A 215 -17.11 -2.99 29.21
N LEU A 216 -15.89 -2.53 28.92
CA LEU A 216 -15.65 -1.45 27.97
C LEU A 216 -15.53 -2.06 26.57
N GLN A 217 -16.45 -1.72 25.67
CA GLN A 217 -16.36 -2.08 24.25
C GLN A 217 -15.95 -0.85 23.43
N ILE A 218 -14.88 -0.98 22.65
CA ILE A 218 -14.39 0.05 21.73
C ILE A 218 -14.64 -0.45 20.32
N GLN A 219 -15.58 0.16 19.60
CA GLN A 219 -15.85 -0.14 18.20
C GLN A 219 -15.04 0.80 17.30
N ILE A 220 -14.22 0.24 16.42
CA ILE A 220 -13.44 1.02 15.45
C ILE A 220 -14.27 1.13 14.16
N GLY A 221 -14.64 2.36 13.80
CA GLY A 221 -15.27 2.66 12.50
C GLY A 221 -14.25 3.24 11.51
N GLY A 222 -14.28 2.78 10.26
CA GLY A 222 -13.79 3.58 9.12
C GLY A 222 -12.31 3.46 8.74
N CYS A 223 -11.73 2.26 8.69
CA CYS A 223 -10.41 2.09 8.06
C CYS A 223 -10.55 1.98 6.53
N GLN A 224 -10.06 2.99 5.80
CA GLN A 224 -9.89 2.97 4.33
C GLN A 224 -8.57 2.36 3.90
#